data_AF-A0A377DWB4-F1
#
_entry.id   AF-A0A377DWB4-F1
#
_cell.length_a   1.000
_cell.length_b   1.000
_cell.length_c   1.000
_cell.angle_alpha   90.00
_cell.angle_beta   90.00
_cell.angle_gamma   90.00
#
_symmetry.space_group_name_H-M   'P 1'
#
loop_
_entity.id
_entity.type
_entity.pdbx_description
1 polymer ?
#
loop_
_entity_poly.entity_id
_entity_poly.type
_entity_poly.pdbx_seq_one_letter_code
_entity_poly.pdbx_strand_id
1 'polypeptide(L)'
;MCNPPFHDSAAAARAGSERKRRNLGLNKDDALNFGGQQQELWCEGGEVTFIKKMIEESKGFAKQVMWFTSLVSRGENLPPLYRALTDVGAVKVVKKEMAQGQKQSRFIAWTFMNDEQRRRFVNRQR
;
A
#
# COMPACT_ATOMS: atom_id res chain seq x y z
N MET A 1 6.50 4.78 5.33
CA MET A 1 5.81 3.53 4.94
C MET A 1 4.33 3.71 5.15
N CYS A 2 3.50 3.30 4.18
CA CYS A 2 2.04 3.39 4.23
C CYS A 2 1.39 2.00 4.20
N ASN A 3 0.31 1.82 4.96
CA ASN A 3 -0.59 0.68 4.86
C ASN A 3 -1.98 1.23 4.47
N PRO A 4 -2.35 1.19 3.18
CA PRO A 4 -3.56 1.84 2.68
C PRO A 4 -4.82 1.04 3.05
N PRO A 5 -6.00 1.70 3.10
CA PRO A 5 -7.27 1.01 3.28
C PRO A 5 -7.51 -0.01 2.16
N PHE A 6 -7.94 -1.22 2.52
CA PHE A 6 -7.99 -2.35 1.56
C PHE A 6 -9.31 -2.47 0.79
N HIS A 7 -10.35 -1.81 1.26
CA HIS A 7 -11.71 -1.88 0.71
C HIS A 7 -12.13 -0.53 0.10
N ASP A 8 -13.01 -0.59 -0.89
CA ASP A 8 -13.56 0.58 -1.60
C ASP A 8 -14.80 1.19 -0.91
N SER A 9 -15.38 0.46 0.05
CA SER A 9 -16.65 0.80 0.66
C SER A 9 -16.83 0.05 1.99
N ALA A 10 -17.70 0.59 2.84
CA ALA A 10 -18.12 -0.08 4.07
C ALA A 10 -18.77 -1.45 3.78
N ALA A 11 -19.51 -1.57 2.68
CA ALA A 11 -20.13 -2.83 2.27
C ALA A 11 -19.10 -3.89 1.90
N ALA A 12 -18.07 -3.55 1.11
CA ALA A 12 -16.98 -4.45 0.78
C ALA A 12 -16.15 -4.86 2.01
N ALA A 13 -15.94 -3.94 2.95
CA ALA A 13 -15.27 -4.23 4.22
C ALA A 13 -16.06 -5.22 5.09
N ARG A 14 -17.39 -5.06 5.17
CA ARG A 14 -18.29 -6.01 5.86
C ARG A 14 -18.28 -7.39 5.20
N ALA A 15 -18.45 -7.46 3.88
CA ALA A 15 -18.44 -8.72 3.15
C ALA A 15 -17.09 -9.46 3.27
N GLY A 16 -15.97 -8.73 3.22
CA GLY A 16 -14.64 -9.29 3.44
C GLY A 16 -14.47 -9.87 4.84
N SER A 17 -14.97 -9.16 5.85
CA SER A 17 -14.99 -9.61 7.25
C SER A 17 -15.83 -10.88 7.42
N GLU A 18 -17.02 -10.95 6.82
CA GLU A 18 -17.89 -12.12 6.90
C GLU A 18 -17.29 -13.36 6.23
N ARG A 19 -16.71 -13.21 5.03
CA ARG A 19 -16.03 -14.31 4.34
C ARG A 19 -14.87 -14.84 5.17
N LYS A 20 -14.09 -13.94 5.78
CA LYS A 20 -12.96 -14.32 6.63
C LYS A 20 -13.41 -15.05 7.89
N ARG A 21 -14.49 -14.58 8.52
CA ARG A 21 -15.11 -15.24 9.68
C ARG A 21 -15.53 -16.68 9.34
N ARG A 22 -16.21 -16.86 8.20
CA ARG A 22 -16.60 -18.19 7.70
C ARG A 22 -15.38 -19.09 7.44
N ASN A 23 -14.32 -18.57 6.82
CA ASN A 23 -13.10 -19.33 6.54
C ASN A 23 -12.31 -19.72 7.80
N LEU A 24 -12.49 -18.99 8.90
CA LEU A 24 -11.85 -19.26 10.20
C LEU A 24 -12.72 -20.11 11.13
N GLY A 25 -13.95 -20.46 10.73
CA GLY A 25 -14.88 -21.23 11.57
C GLY A 25 -15.38 -20.48 12.81
N LEU A 26 -15.30 -19.15 12.82
CA LEU A 26 -15.68 -18.31 13.95
C LEU A 26 -17.19 -18.06 14.00
N ASN A 27 -17.76 -17.99 15.20
CA ASN A 27 -19.17 -17.70 15.46
C ASN A 27 -19.49 -16.22 15.23
N LYS A 28 -20.79 -15.89 15.07
CA LYS A 28 -21.23 -14.50 14.79
C LYS A 28 -20.78 -13.48 15.84
N ASP A 29 -20.66 -13.92 17.08
CA ASP A 29 -20.34 -13.10 18.25
C ASP A 29 -18.84 -13.04 18.56
N ASP A 30 -18.01 -13.81 17.84
CA ASP A 30 -16.56 -13.77 18.02
C ASP A 30 -16.02 -12.42 17.55
N ALA A 31 -15.37 -11.68 18.45
CA ALA A 31 -14.68 -10.45 18.13
C ALA A 31 -13.62 -10.72 17.05
N LEU A 32 -13.74 -10.04 15.90
CA LEU A 32 -12.72 -10.12 14.87
C LEU A 32 -11.45 -9.46 15.37
N ASN A 33 -10.29 -10.08 15.11
CA ASN A 33 -8.97 -9.45 15.28
C ASN A 33 -8.72 -8.27 14.30
N PHE A 34 -9.75 -7.79 13.59
CA PHE A 34 -9.72 -6.63 12.71
C PHE A 34 -10.39 -5.46 13.42
N GLY A 35 -9.74 -4.95 14.47
CA GLY A 35 -10.17 -3.78 15.24
C GLY A 35 -9.81 -2.44 14.60
N GLY A 36 -9.64 -2.39 13.28
CA GLY A 36 -9.29 -1.16 12.58
C GLY A 36 -10.44 -0.16 12.60
N GLN A 37 -10.13 1.13 12.67
CA GLN A 37 -11.15 2.18 12.57
C GLN A 37 -11.74 2.20 11.15
N GLN A 38 -12.96 2.73 10.98
CA GLN A 38 -13.66 2.67 9.68
C GLN A 38 -12.80 3.21 8.51
N GLN A 39 -12.03 4.28 8.75
CA GLN A 39 -11.15 4.93 7.77
C GLN A 39 -9.87 4.13 7.47
N GLU A 40 -9.50 3.16 8.31
CA GLU A 40 -8.41 2.22 8.05
C GLU A 40 -8.88 1.01 7.23
N LEU A 41 -10.19 0.74 7.23
CA LEU A 41 -10.77 -0.41 6.55
C LEU A 41 -11.14 -0.08 5.11
N TRP A 42 -11.68 1.11 4.84
CA TRP A 42 -12.12 1.48 3.49
C TRP A 42 -11.93 2.97 3.18
N CYS A 43 -11.82 3.27 1.89
CA CYS A 43 -11.88 4.62 1.35
C CYS A 43 -12.56 4.61 -0.02
N GLU A 44 -13.14 5.74 -0.43
CA GLU A 44 -13.74 5.86 -1.76
C GLU A 44 -12.69 5.63 -2.86
N GLY A 45 -13.00 4.78 -3.84
CA GLY A 45 -12.05 4.34 -4.87
C GLY A 45 -11.02 3.31 -4.39
N GLY A 46 -11.04 2.96 -3.09
CA GLY A 46 -10.26 1.91 -2.48
C GLY A 46 -8.75 2.08 -2.56
N GLU A 47 -8.05 0.98 -2.33
CA GLU A 47 -6.59 0.92 -2.27
C GLU A 47 -5.89 1.57 -3.47
N VAL A 48 -6.37 1.33 -4.70
CA VAL A 48 -5.72 1.83 -5.91
C VAL A 48 -5.77 3.36 -5.97
N THR A 49 -6.93 3.96 -5.73
CA THR A 49 -7.09 5.42 -5.76
C THR A 49 -6.26 6.07 -4.65
N PHE A 50 -6.28 5.48 -3.45
CA PHE A 50 -5.46 5.97 -2.34
C PHE A 50 -3.96 5.98 -2.67
N ILE A 51 -3.44 4.86 -3.19
CA ILE A 51 -2.01 4.77 -3.51
C ILE A 51 -1.67 5.67 -4.71
N LYS A 52 -2.55 5.82 -5.72
CA LYS A 52 -2.33 6.76 -6.83
C LYS A 52 -2.17 8.19 -6.35
N LYS A 53 -3.06 8.64 -5.47
CA LYS A 53 -2.96 9.96 -4.85
C LYS A 53 -1.63 10.12 -4.09
N MET A 54 -1.23 9.11 -3.32
CA MET A 54 0.07 9.12 -2.63
C MET A 54 1.26 9.20 -3.62
N ILE A 55 1.18 8.51 -4.76
CA ILE A 55 2.20 8.57 -5.82
C ILE A 55 2.30 9.98 -6.39
N GLU A 56 1.17 10.62 -6.70
CA GLU A 56 1.10 12.00 -7.22
C GLU A 56 1.68 13.01 -6.22
N GLU A 57 1.23 12.95 -4.96
CA GLU A 57 1.70 13.84 -3.88
C GLU A 57 3.19 13.65 -3.58
N SER A 58 3.71 12.41 -3.69
CA SER A 58 5.11 12.10 -3.38
C SER A 58 6.12 12.88 -4.22
N LYS A 59 5.73 13.30 -5.43
CA LYS A 59 6.57 14.13 -6.31
C LYS A 59 6.96 15.46 -5.65
N GLY A 60 6.06 16.06 -4.87
CA GLY A 60 6.34 17.30 -4.12
C GLY A 60 7.43 17.13 -3.05
N PHE A 61 7.60 15.90 -2.55
CA PHE A 61 8.56 15.55 -1.48
C PHE A 61 9.80 14.82 -2.01
N ALA A 62 9.99 14.77 -3.33
CA ALA A 62 11.02 13.98 -4.02
C ALA A 62 12.47 14.24 -3.54
N LYS A 63 12.76 15.45 -3.05
CA LYS A 63 14.09 15.82 -2.54
C LYS A 63 14.31 15.50 -1.06
N GLN A 64 13.22 15.31 -0.31
CA GLN A 64 13.22 15.15 1.15
C GLN A 64 13.13 13.69 1.57
N VAL A 65 12.51 12.85 0.74
CA VAL A 65 12.26 11.44 1.03
C VAL A 65 12.98 10.59 0.00
N MET A 66 13.88 9.73 0.47
CA MET A 66 14.65 8.85 -0.42
C MET A 66 13.78 7.73 -0.98
N TRP A 67 12.92 7.12 -0.17
CA TRP A 67 12.04 6.02 -0.56
C TRP A 67 10.64 6.22 -0.01
N PHE A 68 9.68 6.18 -0.91
CA PHE A 68 8.27 6.07 -0.57
C PHE A 68 7.86 4.60 -0.67
N THR A 69 6.99 4.14 0.22
CA THR A 69 6.59 2.74 0.27
C THR A 69 5.11 2.60 0.63
N SER A 70 4.43 1.66 -0.02
CA SER A 70 3.06 1.28 0.31
C SER A 70 2.84 -0.23 0.18
N LEU A 71 2.10 -0.81 1.11
CA LEU A 71 1.58 -2.18 0.95
C LEU A 71 0.57 -2.24 -0.21
N VAL A 72 0.47 -3.40 -0.85
CA VAL A 72 -0.50 -3.67 -1.91
C VAL A 72 -1.17 -5.01 -1.64
N SER A 73 -2.47 -4.99 -1.37
CA SER A 73 -3.23 -6.17 -0.95
C SER A 73 -3.38 -7.21 -2.08
N ARG A 74 -3.66 -6.76 -3.31
CA ARG A 74 -3.92 -7.63 -4.47
C ARG A 74 -2.96 -7.36 -5.62
N GLY A 75 -2.49 -8.42 -6.30
CA GLY A 75 -1.54 -8.30 -7.40
C GLY A 75 -2.14 -7.55 -8.60
N GLU A 76 -3.45 -7.67 -8.80
CA GLU A 76 -4.24 -6.96 -9.81
C GLU A 76 -4.19 -5.44 -9.68
N ASN A 77 -3.86 -4.92 -8.49
CA ASN A 77 -3.72 -3.49 -8.26
C ASN A 77 -2.37 -2.96 -8.78
N LEU A 78 -1.38 -3.81 -9.09
CA LEU A 78 -0.05 -3.35 -9.50
C LEU A 78 0.00 -2.67 -10.87
N PRO A 79 -0.63 -3.19 -11.96
CA PRO A 79 -0.56 -2.54 -13.28
C PRO A 79 -0.98 -1.06 -13.29
N PRO A 80 -2.12 -0.64 -12.71
CA PRO A 80 -2.47 0.78 -12.69
C PRO A 80 -1.54 1.63 -11.81
N LEU A 81 -0.91 1.06 -10.78
CA LEU A 81 0.06 1.76 -9.92
C LEU A 81 1.40 1.97 -10.62
N TYR A 82 1.86 0.99 -11.40
CA TYR A 82 3.07 1.15 -12.20
C TYR A 82 2.91 2.24 -13.27
N ARG A 83 1.74 2.32 -13.92
CA ARG A 83 1.45 3.43 -14.85
C ARG A 83 1.56 4.77 -14.15
N ALA A 84 0.90 4.95 -13.01
CA ALA A 84 0.97 6.18 -12.23
C ALA A 84 2.41 6.54 -11.80
N LEU A 85 3.21 5.54 -11.40
CA LEU A 85 4.62 5.73 -11.05
C LEU A 85 5.48 6.19 -12.22
N THR A 86 5.23 5.63 -13.42
CA THR A 86 5.86 6.08 -14.66
C THR A 86 5.46 7.52 -14.98
N ASP A 87 4.18 7.85 -14.89
CA ASP A 87 3.65 9.18 -15.23
C ASP A 87 4.24 10.29 -14.33
N VAL A 88 4.44 10.01 -13.04
CA VAL A 88 5.06 10.98 -12.12
C VAL A 88 6.58 11.06 -12.24
N GLY A 89 7.21 10.16 -13.01
CA GLY A 89 8.66 10.13 -13.24
C GLY A 89 9.46 9.47 -12.12
N ALA A 90 8.91 8.45 -11.45
CA ALA A 90 9.70 7.66 -10.50
C ALA A 90 10.86 6.98 -11.23
N VAL A 91 12.09 7.19 -10.77
CA VAL A 91 13.30 6.72 -11.47
C VAL A 91 13.66 5.28 -11.14
N LYS A 92 13.13 4.76 -10.02
CA LYS A 92 13.27 3.36 -9.65
C LYS A 92 12.05 2.92 -8.86
N VAL A 93 11.51 1.77 -9.23
CA VAL A 93 10.40 1.10 -8.56
C VAL A 93 10.82 -0.33 -8.23
N VAL A 94 10.58 -0.76 -7.00
CA VAL A 94 10.87 -2.10 -6.51
C VAL A 94 9.58 -2.71 -5.98
N LYS A 95 9.31 -3.95 -6.37
CA LYS A 95 8.28 -4.79 -5.76
C LYS A 95 8.97 -5.81 -4.86
N LYS A 96 8.46 -5.98 -3.64
CA LYS A 96 8.88 -7.07 -2.77
C LYS A 96 7.66 -7.88 -2.35
N GLU A 97 7.68 -9.16 -2.70
CA GLU A 97 6.73 -10.14 -2.16
C GLU A 97 7.11 -10.48 -0.72
N MET A 98 6.11 -10.67 0.11
CA MET A 98 6.22 -11.07 1.51
C MET A 98 5.26 -12.24 1.74
N ALA A 99 5.72 -13.26 2.46
CA ALA A 99 4.88 -14.39 2.83
C ALA A 99 5.05 -14.66 4.32
N GLN A 100 3.94 -14.74 5.05
CA GLN A 100 3.92 -15.19 6.43
C GLN A 100 2.75 -16.15 6.62
N GLY A 101 3.06 -17.44 6.79
CA GLY A 101 2.06 -18.50 6.79
C GLY A 101 1.22 -18.48 5.50
N GLN A 102 -0.11 -18.46 5.65
CA GLN A 102 -1.05 -18.44 4.52
C GLN A 102 -1.30 -17.04 3.94
N LYS A 103 -0.71 -15.98 4.51
CA LYS A 103 -0.87 -14.61 4.03
C LYS A 103 0.24 -14.26 3.06
N GLN A 104 -0.10 -14.20 1.78
CA GLN A 104 0.72 -13.53 0.77
C GLN A 104 0.43 -12.03 0.79
N SER A 105 1.46 -11.21 0.95
CA SER A 105 1.38 -9.77 0.82
C SER A 105 2.54 -9.24 -0.02
N ARG A 106 2.47 -7.98 -0.41
CA ARG A 106 3.56 -7.33 -1.14
C ARG A 106 3.59 -5.86 -0.82
N PHE A 107 4.73 -5.24 -1.06
CA PHE A 107 4.83 -3.79 -1.06
C PHE A 107 5.56 -3.32 -2.30
N ILE A 108 5.23 -2.09 -2.70
CA ILE A 108 5.99 -1.34 -3.68
C ILE A 108 6.79 -0.26 -2.97
N ALA A 109 8.01 -0.04 -3.45
CA ALA A 109 8.88 1.05 -3.04
C ALA A 109 9.28 1.83 -4.27
N TRP A 110 9.23 3.15 -4.22
CA TRP A 110 9.66 4.01 -5.31
C TRP A 110 10.50 5.18 -4.83
N THR A 111 11.31 5.70 -5.73
CA THR A 111 12.17 6.84 -5.50
C THR A 111 12.26 7.71 -6.74
N PHE A 112 12.45 9.01 -6.52
CA PHE A 112 12.79 9.99 -7.55
C PHE A 112 14.31 10.26 -7.60
N MET A 113 15.09 9.62 -6.73
CA MET A 113 16.54 9.78 -6.65
C MET A 113 17.25 8.65 -7.39
N ASN A 114 18.14 9.02 -8.32
CA ASN A 114 19.05 8.07 -8.95
C ASN A 114 20.10 7.55 -7.96
N ASP A 115 20.92 6.59 -8.38
CA ASP A 115 21.86 5.89 -7.51
C ASP A 115 22.92 6.81 -6.88
N GLU A 116 23.31 7.88 -7.57
CA GLU A 116 24.25 8.88 -7.06
C GLU A 116 23.58 9.81 -6.03
N GLN A 117 22.38 10.29 -6.34
CA GLN A 117 21.58 11.13 -5.43
C GLN A 117 21.28 10.40 -4.13
N ARG A 118 20.93 9.10 -4.18
CA ARG A 118 20.71 8.31 -2.96
C ARG A 118 21.97 8.14 -2.12
N ARG A 119 23.12 7.89 -2.75
CA ARG A 119 24.43 7.84 -2.05
C ARG A 119 24.74 9.15 -1.34
N ARG A 120 24.55 10.29 -2.02
CA ARG A 120 24.71 11.63 -1.42
C ARG A 120 23.75 11.86 -0.27
N PHE A 121 22.48 11.46 -0.41
CA PHE A 121 21.46 11.66 0.64
C PHE A 121 21.83 10.92 1.92
N VAL A 122 22.28 9.66 1.85
CA VAL A 122 22.74 8.89 3.02
C VAL A 122 23.91 9.58 3.72
N ASN A 123 24.86 10.10 2.94
CA ASN A 123 26.07 10.74 3.48
C ASN A 123 25.80 12.13 4.07
N ARG A 124 24.65 12.75 3.77
CA ARG A 124 24.28 14.09 4.25
C ARG A 124 23.69 14.10 5.67
N GLN A 125 23.30 12.93 6.17
CA GLN A 125 22.72 12.74 7.50
C GLN A 125 23.72 12.14 8.51
N ARG A 126 25.01 12.09 8.14
CA ARG A 126 26.13 11.83 9.05
C ARG A 126 26.88 13.13 9.28
#